data_AF-F8VRL4-F1
#
_entry.id   AF-F8VRL4-F1
#
_cell.length_a   1.000
_cell.length_b   1.000
_cell.length_c   1.000
_cell.angle_alpha   90.00
_cell.angle_beta   90.00
_cell.angle_gamma   90.00
#
_symmetry.space_group_name_H-M   'P 1'
#
loop_
_entity.id
_entity.type
_entity.pdbx_description
1 polymer ?
#
loop_
_entity_poly.entity_id
_entity_poly.type
_entity_poly.pdbx_seq_one_letter_code
_entity_poly.pdbx_strand_id
1 'polypeptide(L)'
;MEPEEEPGGAAVREVYEEAGVKGKLGRLLGIFENQDRKHRTYVYVLTVTEILEDWEDSVNIGRKREWFKVEDAIKVLQCHKPVHAEYLEKLKLGC
;
A
#
# COMPACT_ATOMS: atom_id res chain seq x y z
N MET A 1 5.28 -10.98 -3.68
CA MET A 1 6.07 -11.64 -2.62
C MET A 1 7.03 -12.55 -3.31
N GLU A 2 8.31 -12.31 -3.07
CA GLU A 2 9.38 -13.18 -3.55
C GLU A 2 9.32 -14.54 -2.85
N PRO A 3 9.94 -15.60 -3.41
CA PRO A 3 10.00 -16.90 -2.72
C PRO A 3 10.60 -16.75 -1.32
N GLU A 4 9.98 -17.39 -0.33
CA GLU A 4 10.40 -17.38 1.09
C GLU A 4 10.31 -16.00 1.79
N GLU A 5 9.77 -14.99 1.13
CA GLU A 5 9.59 -13.66 1.71
C GLU A 5 8.39 -13.59 2.66
N GLU A 6 8.63 -13.16 3.89
CA GLU A 6 7.57 -12.89 4.86
C GLU A 6 6.69 -11.71 4.40
N PRO A 7 5.34 -11.78 4.53
CA PRO A 7 4.43 -10.76 3.99
C PRO A 7 4.69 -9.34 4.50
N GLY A 8 5.16 -9.20 5.75
CA GLY A 8 5.53 -7.90 6.31
C GLY A 8 6.81 -7.34 5.69
N GLY A 9 7.78 -8.20 5.38
CA GLY A 9 9.00 -7.83 4.66
C GLY A 9 8.69 -7.35 3.24
N ALA A 10 7.85 -8.12 2.53
CA ALA A 10 7.35 -7.75 1.22
C ALA A 10 6.66 -6.37 1.24
N ALA A 11 5.76 -6.12 2.20
CA ALA A 11 5.06 -4.83 2.28
C ALA A 11 6.00 -3.64 2.48
N VAL A 12 7.09 -3.81 3.25
CA VAL A 12 8.09 -2.76 3.48
C VAL A 12 8.98 -2.55 2.26
N ARG A 13 9.38 -3.64 1.58
CA ARG A 13 10.17 -3.58 0.35
C ARG A 13 9.39 -2.90 -0.78
N GLU A 14 8.17 -3.35 -1.04
CA GLU A 14 7.31 -2.82 -2.11
C GLU A 14 7.02 -1.33 -1.90
N VAL A 15 6.70 -0.88 -0.68
CA VAL A 15 6.42 0.55 -0.44
C VAL A 15 7.69 1.42 -0.58
N TYR A 16 8.87 0.85 -0.33
CA TYR A 16 10.14 1.52 -0.57
C TYR A 16 10.41 1.66 -2.09
N GLU A 17 10.22 0.60 -2.86
CA GLU A 17 10.41 0.57 -4.31
C GLU A 17 9.37 1.45 -5.05
N GLU A 18 8.11 1.36 -4.68
CA GLU A 18 6.99 2.00 -5.39
C GLU A 18 6.74 3.44 -4.95
N ALA A 19 6.92 3.74 -3.66
CA ALA A 19 6.55 5.03 -3.08
C ALA A 19 7.70 5.77 -2.41
N GLY A 20 8.90 5.18 -2.28
CA GLY A 20 10.07 5.87 -1.75
C GLY A 20 9.90 6.33 -0.32
N VAL A 21 9.23 5.53 0.51
CA VAL A 21 9.04 5.85 1.95
C VAL A 21 9.56 4.73 2.82
N LYS A 22 10.02 5.10 4.02
CA LYS A 22 10.28 4.17 5.12
C LYS A 22 9.44 4.56 6.32
N GLY A 23 9.23 3.59 7.19
CA GLY A 23 8.40 3.82 8.36
C GLY A 23 8.38 2.67 9.32
N LYS A 24 7.63 2.87 10.41
CA LYS A 24 7.34 1.83 11.38
C LYS A 24 6.19 0.98 10.85
N LEU A 25 6.48 -0.27 10.51
CA LEU A 25 5.45 -1.26 10.21
C LEU A 25 4.62 -1.53 11.47
N GLY A 26 3.32 -1.40 11.33
CA GLY A 26 2.33 -1.61 12.38
C GLY A 26 1.56 -2.91 12.19
N ARG A 27 0.28 -2.88 12.60
CA ARG A 27 -0.60 -4.06 12.54
C ARG A 27 -0.89 -4.50 11.10
N LEU A 28 -1.13 -5.80 10.93
CA LEU A 28 -1.84 -6.32 9.76
C LEU A 28 -3.28 -5.79 9.80
N LEU A 29 -3.68 -5.04 8.78
CA LEU A 29 -5.04 -4.55 8.61
C LEU A 29 -5.96 -5.66 8.11
N GLY A 30 -5.47 -6.50 7.21
CA GLY A 30 -6.21 -7.64 6.70
C GLY A 30 -5.54 -8.32 5.53
N ILE A 31 -6.15 -9.43 5.13
CA ILE A 31 -5.82 -10.15 3.90
C ILE A 31 -7.01 -9.96 2.99
N PHE A 32 -6.76 -9.44 1.79
CA PHE A 32 -7.79 -9.11 0.82
C PHE A 32 -7.58 -9.93 -0.44
N GLU A 33 -8.66 -10.47 -0.98
CA GLU A 33 -8.62 -11.31 -2.17
C GLU A 33 -9.27 -10.56 -3.33
N ASN A 34 -8.52 -10.41 -4.42
CA ASN A 34 -9.08 -9.99 -5.70
C ASN A 34 -9.36 -11.25 -6.52
N GLN A 35 -10.62 -11.70 -6.52
CA GLN A 35 -11.03 -12.92 -7.21
C GLN A 35 -10.80 -12.86 -8.72
N ASP A 36 -11.04 -11.69 -9.34
CA ASP A 36 -10.86 -11.49 -10.78
C ASP A 36 -9.39 -11.67 -11.21
N ARG A 37 -8.47 -11.17 -10.38
CA ARG A 37 -7.02 -11.26 -10.63
C ARG A 37 -6.37 -12.47 -9.97
N LYS A 38 -7.12 -13.27 -9.20
CA LYS A 38 -6.64 -14.39 -8.37
C LYS A 38 -5.46 -13.99 -7.47
N HIS A 39 -5.49 -12.75 -6.97
CA HIS A 39 -4.44 -12.22 -6.10
C HIS A 39 -4.92 -12.18 -4.66
N ARG A 40 -4.03 -12.54 -3.74
CA ARG A 40 -4.22 -12.37 -2.29
C ARG A 40 -3.18 -11.38 -1.78
N THR A 41 -3.64 -10.29 -1.17
CA THR A 41 -2.81 -9.18 -0.73
C THR A 41 -2.88 -9.02 0.78
N TYR A 42 -1.72 -9.09 1.43
CA TYR A 42 -1.57 -8.76 2.85
C TYR A 42 -1.38 -7.26 2.99
N VAL A 43 -2.28 -6.60 3.71
CA VAL A 43 -2.26 -5.14 3.85
C VAL A 43 -1.90 -4.79 5.29
N TYR A 44 -0.84 -4.01 5.46
CA TYR A 44 -0.35 -3.54 6.75
C TYR A 44 -0.54 -2.03 6.88
N VAL A 45 -0.64 -1.55 8.12
CA VAL A 45 -0.50 -0.12 8.41
C VAL A 45 0.99 0.18 8.55
N LEU A 46 1.50 1.17 7.82
CA LEU A 46 2.86 1.68 7.97
C LEU A 46 2.81 3.17 8.33
N THR A 47 3.42 3.53 9.45
CA THR A 47 3.56 4.94 9.84
C THR A 47 4.84 5.48 9.24
N VAL A 48 4.73 6.33 8.23
CA VAL A 48 5.87 6.91 7.52
C VAL A 48 6.71 7.77 8.46
N THR A 49 8.03 7.55 8.45
CA THR A 49 9.02 8.31 9.23
C THR A 49 10.08 8.97 8.33
N GLU A 50 10.29 8.44 7.13
CA GLU A 50 11.24 8.98 6.15
C GLU A 50 10.61 8.99 4.76
N ILE A 51 10.91 10.03 3.99
CA ILE A 51 10.44 10.23 2.62
C ILE A 51 11.67 10.50 1.76
N LEU A 52 11.93 9.65 0.76
CA LEU A 52 13.04 9.80 -0.17
C LEU A 52 12.62 10.70 -1.33
N GLU A 53 13.50 11.61 -1.77
CA GLU A 53 13.24 12.49 -2.92
C GLU A 53 13.20 11.69 -4.23
N ASP A 54 14.21 10.86 -4.46
CA ASP A 54 14.30 9.92 -5.56
C ASP A 54 14.10 8.49 -5.06
N TRP A 55 13.29 7.72 -5.78
CA TRP A 55 13.03 6.31 -5.48
C TRP A 55 12.88 5.49 -6.76
N GLU A 56 13.02 4.17 -6.63
CA GLU A 56 13.19 3.25 -7.75
C GLU A 56 12.15 3.43 -8.85
N ASP A 57 10.85 3.32 -8.54
CA ASP A 57 9.80 3.45 -9.55
C ASP A 57 9.66 4.88 -10.08
N SER A 58 10.05 5.92 -9.32
CA SER A 58 10.08 7.28 -9.87
C SER A 58 11.14 7.42 -10.94
N VAL A 59 12.34 6.93 -10.65
CA VAL A 59 13.49 7.02 -11.54
C VAL A 59 13.33 6.12 -12.76
N ASN A 60 12.84 4.89 -12.56
CA ASN A 60 12.78 3.88 -13.62
C ASN A 60 11.58 4.04 -14.55
N ILE A 61 10.40 4.39 -14.01
CA ILE A 61 9.14 4.42 -14.78
C ILE A 61 8.33 5.71 -14.61
N GLY A 62 8.86 6.71 -13.89
CA GLY A 62 8.17 7.98 -13.67
C GLY A 62 6.94 7.88 -12.77
N ARG A 63 6.88 6.86 -11.87
CA ARG A 63 5.78 6.72 -10.92
C ARG A 63 5.69 7.96 -10.02
N LYS A 64 4.47 8.37 -9.72
CA LYS A 64 4.14 9.51 -8.84
C LYS A 64 3.52 9.03 -7.54
N ARG A 65 3.62 9.85 -6.49
CA ARG A 65 2.96 9.66 -5.20
C ARG A 65 2.34 10.98 -4.73
N GLU A 66 1.27 10.89 -3.97
CA GLU A 66 0.59 12.05 -3.38
C GLU A 66 -0.06 11.65 -2.05
N TRP A 67 -0.10 12.58 -1.10
CA TRP A 67 -0.81 12.41 0.15
C TRP A 67 -2.29 12.72 -0.02
N PHE A 68 -3.14 11.85 0.50
CA PHE A 68 -4.59 12.03 0.48
C PHE A 68 -5.15 11.97 1.89
N LYS A 69 -6.25 12.71 2.13
CA LYS A 69 -7.17 12.35 3.20
C LYS A 69 -7.80 10.99 2.87
N VAL A 70 -8.13 10.19 3.89
CA VAL A 70 -8.63 8.83 3.69
C VAL A 70 -9.91 8.83 2.83
N GLU A 71 -10.81 9.77 3.07
CA GLU A 71 -12.07 9.94 2.32
C GLU A 71 -11.82 10.20 0.84
N ASP A 72 -10.79 10.99 0.51
CA ASP A 72 -10.49 11.37 -0.87
C ASP A 72 -9.73 10.25 -1.59
N ALA A 73 -8.85 9.54 -0.88
CA ALA A 73 -8.20 8.33 -1.41
C ALA A 73 -9.22 7.25 -1.79
N ILE A 74 -10.24 7.01 -0.95
CA ILE A 74 -11.35 6.09 -1.26
C ILE A 74 -12.03 6.47 -2.56
N LYS A 75 -12.41 7.75 -2.73
CA LYS A 75 -13.08 8.24 -3.95
C LYS A 75 -12.23 8.03 -5.20
N VAL A 76 -10.94 8.33 -5.13
CA VAL A 76 -10.01 8.17 -6.26
C VAL A 76 -9.84 6.69 -6.62
N LEU A 77 -9.71 5.80 -5.62
CA LEU A 77 -9.52 4.37 -5.83
C LEU A 77 -10.77 3.67 -6.36
N GLN A 78 -11.97 4.15 -6.00
CA GLN A 78 -13.24 3.48 -6.30
C GLN A 78 -13.45 3.17 -7.79
N CYS A 79 -12.95 4.04 -8.68
CA CYS A 79 -13.19 3.91 -10.12
C CYS A 79 -12.43 2.73 -10.76
N HIS A 80 -11.18 2.50 -10.34
CA HIS A 80 -10.28 1.57 -11.03
C HIS A 80 -9.64 0.51 -10.12
N LYS A 81 -9.70 0.71 -8.80
CA LYS A 81 -9.11 -0.15 -7.77
C LYS A 81 -10.08 -0.31 -6.58
N PRO A 82 -11.32 -0.78 -6.79
CA PRO A 82 -12.33 -0.86 -5.72
C PRO A 82 -11.87 -1.72 -4.52
N VAL A 83 -11.15 -2.81 -4.77
CA VAL A 83 -10.55 -3.65 -3.70
C VAL A 83 -9.59 -2.83 -2.82
N HIS A 84 -8.83 -1.89 -3.39
CA HIS A 84 -7.95 -1.03 -2.59
C HIS A 84 -8.73 0.01 -1.78
N ALA A 85 -9.88 0.47 -2.28
CA ALA A 85 -10.77 1.34 -1.53
C ALA A 85 -11.31 0.64 -0.28
N GLU A 86 -11.65 -0.66 -0.37
CA GLU A 86 -12.07 -1.48 0.76
C GLU A 86 -11.02 -1.57 1.87
N TYR A 87 -9.73 -1.46 1.54
CA TYR A 87 -8.65 -1.45 2.54
C TYR A 87 -8.83 -0.24 3.47
N LEU A 88 -9.11 0.92 2.88
CA LEU A 88 -9.25 2.18 3.60
C LEU A 88 -10.58 2.26 4.36
N GLU A 89 -11.64 1.66 3.84
CA GLU A 89 -12.90 1.51 4.60
C GLU A 89 -12.69 0.64 5.84
N LYS A 90 -11.95 -0.47 5.72
CA LYS A 90 -11.59 -1.31 6.87
C LYS A 90 -10.72 -0.55 7.88
N LEU A 91 -9.83 0.33 7.41
CA LEU A 91 -9.03 1.18 8.29
C LEU A 91 -9.90 2.08 9.16
N LYS A 92 -10.98 2.66 8.60
CA LYS A 92 -11.91 3.52 9.34
C LYS A 92 -12.68 2.78 10.44
N LEU A 93 -13.03 1.52 10.24
CA LEU A 93 -13.77 0.71 11.22
C LEU A 93 -12.92 0.31 12.44
N GLY A 94 -11.60 0.42 12.34
CA GLY A 94 -10.65 0.02 13.39
C GLY A 94 -10.03 1.19 14.16
N CYS A 95 -10.56 2.40 14.02
CA CYS A 95 -10.21 3.61 14.75
C CYS A 95 -11.42 4.09 15.55
#